data_AF-B5ATH7-F1
#
_entry.id   AF-B5ATH7-F1
#
_cell.length_a   1.000
_cell.length_b   1.000
_cell.length_c   1.000
_cell.angle_alpha   90.00
_cell.angle_beta   90.00
_cell.angle_gamma   90.00
#
_symmetry.space_group_name_H-M   'P 1'
#
loop_
_entity.id
_entity.type
_entity.pdbx_description
1 polymer ?
#
loop_
_entity_poly.entity_id
_entity_poly.type
_entity_poly.pdbx_seq_one_letter_code
_entity_poly.pdbx_strand_id
1 'polypeptide(L)' 'RWGPEGDNTYIPYRPDRPNRGLRLRSYPVREQYGCIFMWYQPQGKEPQWELPDIFHKFPQFETDANAYYRPYPEF' A
#
# COMPACT_ATOMS: atom_id res chain seq x y z
N ARG A 1 9.16 -17.66 -2.07
CA ARG A 1 9.03 -16.33 -1.45
C ARG A 1 8.78 -15.34 -2.59
N TRP A 2 8.00 -14.32 -2.30
CA TRP A 2 7.68 -13.25 -3.24
C TRP A 2 8.31 -11.96 -2.72
N GLY A 3 8.90 -11.18 -3.61
CA GLY A 3 9.35 -9.83 -3.31
C GLY A 3 8.17 -8.85 -3.23
N PRO A 4 8.40 -7.63 -2.72
CA PRO A 4 7.36 -6.60 -2.58
C PRO A 4 6.80 -6.16 -3.95
N GLU A 5 7.60 -6.26 -5.00
CA GLU A 5 7.20 -5.96 -6.39
C GLU A 5 6.54 -7.16 -7.09
N GLY A 6 6.15 -8.19 -6.34
CA GLY A 6 5.52 -9.40 -6.86
C GLY A 6 6.46 -10.32 -7.64
N ASP A 7 7.78 -10.11 -7.62
CA ASP A 7 8.76 -11.05 -8.16
C ASP A 7 8.82 -12.35 -7.38
N ASN A 8 8.89 -13.47 -8.10
CA ASN A 8 9.28 -14.74 -7.49
C ASN A 8 10.78 -14.69 -7.18
N THR A 9 11.15 -14.45 -5.92
CA THR A 9 12.56 -14.35 -5.50
C THR A 9 13.16 -15.70 -5.10
N TYR A 10 12.33 -16.69 -4.79
CA TYR A 10 12.81 -17.95 -4.19
C TYR A 10 11.80 -19.08 -4.32
N ILE A 11 12.24 -20.25 -4.78
CA ILE A 11 11.44 -21.48 -4.82
C ILE A 11 12.13 -22.52 -3.92
N PRO A 12 11.47 -23.02 -2.84
CA PRO A 12 12.14 -23.85 -1.83
C PRO A 12 12.87 -25.09 -2.37
N TYR A 13 12.30 -25.75 -3.37
CA TYR A 13 12.87 -26.97 -3.98
C TYR A 13 13.77 -26.69 -5.18
N ARG A 14 13.93 -25.42 -5.58
CA ARG A 14 14.83 -24.95 -6.65
C ARG A 14 15.35 -23.54 -6.32
N PRO A 15 16.16 -23.38 -5.26
CA PRO A 15 16.58 -22.09 -4.75
C PRO A 15 17.38 -21.27 -5.78
N ASP A 16 18.18 -21.93 -6.62
CA ASP A 16 19.05 -21.27 -7.61
C ASP A 16 18.33 -20.86 -8.90
N ARG A 17 17.07 -21.26 -9.07
CA ARG A 17 16.29 -21.03 -10.29
C ARG A 17 14.87 -20.54 -9.99
N PRO A 18 14.72 -19.33 -9.41
CA PRO A 18 13.41 -18.70 -9.28
C PRO A 18 12.79 -18.40 -10.66
N ASN A 19 11.45 -18.48 -10.76
CA ASN A 19 10.74 -18.19 -12.01
C ASN A 19 10.60 -16.67 -12.24
N ARG A 20 11.56 -16.07 -12.96
CA ARG A 20 11.61 -14.62 -13.21
C ARG A 20 10.47 -14.07 -14.09
N GLY A 21 9.86 -14.93 -14.91
CA GLY A 21 8.75 -14.55 -15.79
C GLY A 21 7.39 -14.54 -15.09
N LEU A 22 7.27 -15.22 -13.94
CA LEU A 22 6.05 -15.21 -13.14
C LEU A 22 6.07 -14.03 -12.18
N ARG A 23 5.06 -13.17 -12.30
CA ARG A 23 4.86 -11.98 -11.46
C ARG A 23 3.47 -12.00 -10.83
N LEU A 24 3.42 -11.76 -9.53
CA LEU A 24 2.17 -11.37 -8.86
C LEU A 24 1.91 -9.89 -9.10
N ARG A 25 0.65 -9.50 -9.07
CA ARG A 25 0.27 -8.10 -9.05
C ARG A 25 0.59 -7.50 -7.68
N SER A 26 1.50 -6.54 -7.64
CA SER A 26 1.70 -5.64 -6.50
C SER A 26 0.83 -4.38 -6.66
N TYR A 27 0.56 -3.71 -5.55
CA TYR A 27 -0.17 -2.45 -5.53
C TYR A 27 0.66 -1.39 -4.80
N PRO A 28 0.73 -0.15 -5.32
CA PRO A 28 1.35 0.95 -4.59
C PRO A 28 0.62 1.18 -3.28
N VAL A 29 1.39 1.30 -2.20
CA VAL A 29 0.88 1.51 -0.84
C VAL A 29 1.49 2.80 -0.27
N ARG A 30 0.67 3.55 0.48
CA ARG A 30 1.09 4.69 1.29
C ARG A 30 0.55 4.52 2.70
N GLU A 31 1.37 4.87 3.68
CA GLU A 31 0.97 4.86 5.09
C GLU A 31 0.72 6.29 5.57
N GLN A 32 -0.41 6.52 6.23
CA GLN A 32 -0.73 7.82 6.81
C GLN A 32 -1.53 7.65 8.11
N TYR A 33 -1.07 8.29 9.19
CA TYR A 33 -1.74 8.32 10.49
C TYR A 33 -2.19 6.92 10.99
N GLY A 34 -1.30 5.93 10.89
CA GLY A 34 -1.57 4.55 11.31
C GLY A 34 -2.45 3.74 10.35
N CYS A 35 -2.84 4.29 9.20
CA CYS A 35 -3.62 3.62 8.18
C CYS A 35 -2.76 3.26 6.96
N ILE A 36 -3.10 2.14 6.32
CA ILE A 36 -2.52 1.69 5.05
C ILE A 36 -3.50 2.00 3.92
N PHE A 37 -3.07 2.80 2.94
CA PHE A 37 -3.83 3.12 1.73
C PHE A 37 -3.23 2.37 0.53
N MET A 38 -4.09 1.71 -0.25
CA MET A 38 -3.69 0.96 -1.44
C MET A 38 -4.27 1.61 -2.70
N TRP A 39 -3.42 1.82 -3.70
CA TRP A 39 -3.85 2.32 -4.99
C TRP A 39 -4.36 1.20 -5.89
N TYR A 40 -5.63 1.26 -6.27
CA TYR A 40 -6.22 0.35 -7.25
C TYR A 40 -6.51 1.07 -8.56
N GLN A 41 -5.96 0.55 -9.65
CA GLN A 41 -6.24 1.00 -11.01
C GLN A 41 -6.46 -0.24 -11.90
N PRO A 42 -7.51 -0.34 -12.73
CA PRO A 42 -7.84 -1.61 -13.39
C PRO A 42 -6.74 -2.19 -14.30
N GLN A 43 -5.94 -1.34 -14.92
CA GLN A 43 -4.79 -1.70 -15.76
C GLN A 43 -3.45 -1.69 -15.01
N GLY A 44 -3.44 -1.51 -13.68
CA GLY A 44 -2.23 -1.47 -12.88
C GLY A 44 -1.34 -0.25 -13.10
N LYS A 45 -1.88 0.87 -13.61
CA LYS A 45 -1.10 2.12 -13.72
C LYS A 45 -0.80 2.70 -12.34
N GLU A 46 0.35 3.39 -12.26
CA GLU A 46 0.77 4.14 -11.08
C GLU A 46 -0.26 5.22 -10.66
N PRO A 47 -0.23 5.68 -9.39
CA PRO A 47 -1.04 6.80 -8.93
C PRO A 47 -0.85 8.03 -9.82
N GLN A 48 -1.97 8.64 -10.23
CA GLN A 48 -1.95 9.84 -11.09
C GLN A 48 -2.02 11.14 -10.27
N TRP A 49 -2.17 11.02 -8.95
CA TRP A 49 -2.17 12.10 -7.99
C TRP A 49 -1.61 11.58 -6.67
N GLU A 50 -1.05 12.49 -5.88
CA GLU A 50 -0.60 12.18 -4.53
C GLU A 50 -1.81 11.84 -3.64
N LEU A 51 -1.60 10.93 -2.68
CA LEU A 51 -2.59 10.63 -1.65
C LEU A 51 -2.89 11.93 -0.89
N PRO A 52 -4.15 12.43 -0.91
CA PRO A 52 -4.49 13.61 -0.13
C PRO A 52 -4.31 13.31 1.36
N ASP A 53 -3.75 14.27 2.09
CA ASP A 53 -3.66 14.15 3.53
C ASP A 53 -5.06 14.09 4.16
N ILE A 54 -5.35 13.03 4.91
CA ILE A 54 -6.70 12.78 5.43
C ILE A 54 -7.20 13.85 6.41
N PHE A 55 -6.30 14.58 7.07
CA PHE A 55 -6.65 15.66 8.00
C PHE A 55 -6.62 17.03 7.31
N HIS A 56 -5.71 17.24 6.36
CA HIS A 56 -5.57 18.53 5.69
C HIS A 56 -6.40 18.70 4.41
N LYS A 57 -7.12 17.65 3.96
CA LYS A 57 -7.94 17.72 2.75
C LYS A 57 -9.08 18.74 2.83
N PHE A 58 -9.57 19.02 4.04
CA PHE A 58 -10.70 19.91 4.27
C PHE A 58 -10.33 20.95 5.35
N PRO A 59 -9.63 22.04 4.97
CA PRO A 59 -9.06 22.98 5.93
C PRO A 59 -10.10 23.75 6.77
N GLN A 60 -11.38 23.71 6.38
CA GLN A 60 -12.47 24.28 7.15
C GLN A 60 -12.84 23.50 8.42
N PHE A 61 -12.29 22.29 8.59
CA PHE A 61 -12.51 21.47 9.78
C PHE A 61 -11.19 21.36 10.57
N GLU A 62 -11.21 21.82 11.82
CA GLU A 62 -10.08 21.60 12.74
C GLU A 62 -9.98 20.11 13.03
N THR A 63 -8.83 19.52 12.69
CA THR A 63 -8.62 18.09 12.81
C THR A 63 -7.36 17.85 13.64
N ASP A 64 -7.54 17.47 14.91
CA ASP A 64 -6.44 17.02 15.76
C ASP A 64 -6.20 15.53 15.51
N ALA A 65 -4.99 15.20 15.07
CA ALA A 65 -4.57 13.82 14.84
C ALA A 65 -4.72 12.93 16.09
N ASN A 66 -4.69 13.52 17.29
CA ASN A 66 -4.88 12.81 18.56
C ASN A 66 -6.35 12.71 19.00
N ALA A 67 -7.26 13.50 18.40
CA ALA A 67 -8.68 13.48 18.73
C ALA A 67 -9.55 12.77 17.68
N TYR A 68 -8.95 12.29 16.59
CA TYR A 68 -9.67 11.58 15.54
C TYR A 68 -10.05 10.16 15.96
N TYR A 69 -11.29 9.76 15.65
CA TYR A 69 -11.75 8.38 15.84
C TYR A 69 -11.00 7.47 14.86
N ARG A 70 -10.11 6.63 15.38
CA ARG A 70 -9.34 5.70 14.55
C ARG A 70 -10.29 4.77 13.81
N PRO A 71 -10.12 4.58 12.49
CA PRO A 71 -10.99 3.70 11.69
C PRO A 71 -10.63 2.21 11.90
N TYR A 72 -9.91 1.90 12.97
CA TYR A 72 -9.44 0.58 13.34
C TYR A 72 -9.59 0.38 14.85
N PRO A 73 -9.81 -0.87 15.32
CA PRO A 73 -9.98 -1.15 16.75
C PRO A 73 -8.73 -0.81 17.56
N GLU A 74 -8.93 -0.33 18.79
CA GLU A 74 -7.89 -0.23 19.81
C GLU A 74 -8.00 -1.47 20.71
N PHE A 75 -6.89 -2.21 20.88
CA PHE A 75 -6.80 -3.39 21.75
C PHE A 75 -5.93 -3.08 22.96
#